data_AF-A0A142BHL7-F1
#
_entry.id   AF-A0A142BHL7-F1
#
_cell.length_a   1.000
_cell.length_b   1.000
_cell.length_c   1.000
_cell.angle_alpha   90.00
_cell.angle_beta   90.00
_cell.angle_gamma   90.00
#
_symmetry.space_group_name_H-M   'P 1'
#
loop_
_entity.id
_entity.type
_entity.pdbx_description
1 polymer ?
#
loop_
_entity_poly.entity_id
_entity_poly.type
_entity_poly.pdbx_seq_one_letter_code
_entity_poly.pdbx_strand_id
1 'polypeptide(L)'
;MSQGTGKKRISNNELRRKALDLRTIGLSYQQIADQLGVSKSAAHRAVVKSLEALQEETKKLAKLNKTLDLQRLELIIREAMKLSLKGDLQAMDRVMKAIDRRAKIYGFEAPQKISQTTPEGEEIQQGVVVVPSPMDLEDWVKAFQQKQDK
;
A
#
# COMPACT_ATOMS: atom_id res chain seq x y z
N MET A 1 -3.12 -5.83 -57.67
CA MET A 1 -3.95 -5.73 -56.44
C MET A 1 -3.05 -5.93 -55.24
N SER A 2 -2.72 -4.87 -54.51
CA SER A 2 -1.91 -4.93 -53.28
C SER A 2 -2.61 -4.09 -52.23
N GLN A 3 -3.27 -4.74 -51.27
CA GLN A 3 -3.94 -4.07 -50.16
C GLN A 3 -2.90 -3.82 -49.06
N GLY A 4 -2.56 -2.55 -48.84
CA GLY A 4 -1.73 -2.12 -47.73
C GLY A 4 -2.43 -2.34 -46.40
N THR A 5 -2.03 -3.36 -45.66
CA THR A 5 -2.49 -3.61 -44.30
C THR A 5 -1.81 -2.61 -43.35
N GLY A 6 -2.45 -1.46 -43.12
CA GLY A 6 -2.02 -0.52 -42.09
C GLY A 6 -2.07 -1.19 -40.70
N LYS A 7 -0.90 -1.43 -40.09
CA LYS A 7 -0.76 -2.03 -38.74
C LYS A 7 -1.61 -1.24 -37.74
N LYS A 8 -2.72 -1.82 -37.29
CA LYS A 8 -3.67 -1.16 -36.38
C LYS A 8 -2.93 -0.78 -35.09
N ARG A 9 -2.80 0.52 -34.83
CA ARG A 9 -2.16 1.04 -33.62
C ARG A 9 -2.97 0.59 -32.40
N ILE A 10 -2.32 -0.10 -31.48
CA ILE A 10 -2.96 -0.48 -30.22
C ILE A 10 -3.38 0.79 -29.47
N SER A 11 -4.60 0.82 -28.94
CA SER A 11 -5.04 1.97 -28.16
C SER A 11 -4.25 2.03 -26.85
N ASN A 12 -4.05 3.24 -26.30
CA ASN A 12 -3.29 3.39 -25.05
C ASN A 12 -3.98 2.68 -23.87
N ASN A 13 -5.31 2.62 -23.87
CA ASN A 13 -6.08 1.90 -22.85
C ASN A 13 -5.89 0.38 -22.99
N GLU A 14 -5.98 -0.15 -24.21
CA GLU A 14 -5.74 -1.57 -24.48
C GLU A 14 -4.29 -1.98 -24.19
N LEU A 15 -3.32 -1.11 -24.50
CA LEU A 15 -1.90 -1.30 -24.15
C LEU A 15 -1.73 -1.44 -22.64
N ARG A 16 -2.35 -0.56 -21.86
CA ARG A 16 -2.30 -0.59 -20.38
C ARG A 16 -2.89 -1.88 -19.83
N ARG A 17 -4.08 -2.26 -20.27
CA ARG A 17 -4.75 -3.49 -19.84
C ARG A 17 -3.88 -4.72 -20.12
N LYS A 18 -3.46 -4.90 -21.37
CA LYS A 18 -2.65 -6.06 -21.78
C LYS A 18 -1.27 -6.06 -21.12
N ALA A 19 -0.62 -4.91 -20.97
CA ALA A 19 0.68 -4.83 -20.30
C ALA A 19 0.56 -5.19 -18.81
N LEU A 20 -0.52 -4.77 -18.14
CA LEU A 20 -0.79 -5.16 -16.76
C LEU A 20 -1.07 -6.66 -16.65
N ASP A 21 -1.93 -7.23 -17.50
CA ASP A 21 -2.24 -8.67 -17.50
C ASP A 21 -0.98 -9.53 -17.64
N LEU A 22 -0.11 -9.17 -18.59
CA LEU A 22 1.16 -9.84 -18.83
C LEU A 22 2.14 -9.65 -17.66
N ARG A 23 2.10 -8.49 -16.99
CA ARG A 23 2.93 -8.27 -15.80
C ARG A 23 2.46 -9.12 -14.62
N THR A 24 1.15 -9.29 -14.44
CA THR A 24 0.55 -10.11 -13.38
C THR A 24 1.00 -11.56 -13.45
N ILE A 25 1.16 -12.12 -14.65
CA ILE A 25 1.67 -13.48 -14.85
C ILE A 25 3.21 -13.59 -14.81
N GLY A 26 3.92 -12.51 -14.50
CA GLY A 26 5.35 -12.52 -14.19
C GLY A 26 6.29 -12.11 -15.33
N LEU A 27 5.80 -11.73 -16.52
CA LEU A 27 6.70 -11.33 -17.61
C LEU A 27 7.48 -10.05 -17.28
N SER A 28 8.72 -9.97 -17.80
CA SER A 28 9.53 -8.75 -17.74
C SER A 28 9.01 -7.67 -18.69
N TYR A 29 9.37 -6.41 -18.44
CA TYR A 29 8.97 -5.30 -19.33
C TYR A 29 9.48 -5.45 -20.76
N GLN A 30 10.61 -6.13 -20.95
CA GLN A 30 11.14 -6.40 -22.28
C GLN A 30 10.27 -7.43 -23.01
N GLN A 31 9.94 -8.55 -22.37
CA GLN A 31 9.05 -9.57 -22.94
C GLN A 31 7.65 -8.99 -23.25
N ILE A 32 7.12 -8.14 -22.37
CA ILE A 32 5.85 -7.44 -22.60
C ILE A 32 5.94 -6.51 -23.81
N ALA A 33 7.05 -5.76 -23.95
CA ALA A 33 7.27 -4.87 -25.07
C ALA A 33 7.35 -5.63 -26.40
N ASP A 34 8.08 -6.75 -26.42
CA ASP A 34 8.23 -7.62 -27.59
C ASP A 34 6.87 -8.20 -28.00
N GLN A 35 6.08 -8.68 -27.04
CA GLN A 35 4.77 -9.28 -27.27
C GLN A 35 3.69 -8.28 -27.73
N LEU A 36 3.77 -7.03 -27.26
CA LEU A 36 2.82 -5.96 -27.62
C LEU A 36 3.30 -5.08 -28.78
N GLY A 37 4.51 -5.30 -29.28
CA GLY A 37 5.11 -4.54 -30.38
C GLY A 37 5.36 -3.06 -30.03
N VAL A 38 5.75 -2.78 -28.79
CA VAL A 38 6.07 -1.44 -28.28
C VAL A 38 7.49 -1.37 -27.74
N SER A 39 7.99 -0.20 -27.37
CA SER A 39 9.28 -0.10 -26.68
C SER A 39 9.19 -0.58 -25.23
N LYS A 40 10.31 -1.08 -24.67
CA LYS A 40 10.44 -1.39 -23.24
C LYS A 40 9.97 -0.24 -22.34
N SER A 41 10.32 0.99 -22.70
CA SER A 41 9.91 2.18 -21.94
C SER A 41 8.39 2.44 -22.03
N ALA A 42 7.76 2.15 -23.17
CA ALA A 42 6.31 2.25 -23.31
C ALA A 42 5.58 1.15 -22.51
N ALA A 43 6.06 -0.09 -22.54
CA ALA A 43 5.53 -1.18 -21.73
C ALA A 43 5.64 -0.89 -20.22
N HIS A 44 6.82 -0.44 -19.76
CA HIS A 44 7.01 -0.01 -18.38
C HIS A 44 6.02 1.09 -17.96
N ARG A 45 5.92 2.17 -18.75
CA ARG A 45 4.97 3.27 -18.46
C ARG A 45 3.52 2.79 -18.44
N ALA A 46 3.14 1.86 -19.32
CA ALA A 46 1.80 1.32 -19.37
C ALA A 46 1.46 0.51 -18.10
N VAL A 47 2.39 -0.32 -17.63
CA VAL A 47 2.23 -1.04 -16.36
C VAL A 47 2.14 -0.08 -15.18
N VAL A 48 3.09 0.84 -15.04
CA VAL A 48 3.13 1.79 -13.92
C VAL A 48 1.85 2.61 -13.84
N LYS A 49 1.38 3.18 -14.95
CA LYS A 49 0.12 3.94 -14.98
C LYS A 49 -1.10 3.11 -14.58
N SER A 50 -1.10 1.81 -14.90
CA SER A 50 -2.20 0.93 -14.53
C SER A 50 -2.18 0.62 -13.04
N LEU A 51 -1.00 0.39 -12.47
CA LEU A 51 -0.81 0.20 -11.03
C LEU A 51 -1.15 1.46 -10.23
N GLU A 52 -0.74 2.64 -10.70
CA GLU A 52 -1.11 3.93 -10.11
C GLU A 52 -2.63 4.14 -10.11
N ALA A 53 -3.31 3.82 -11.21
CA ALA A 53 -4.76 3.92 -11.30
C ALA A 53 -5.45 2.97 -10.31
N LEU A 54 -5.00 1.71 -10.22
CA LEU A 54 -5.51 0.74 -9.23
C LEU A 54 -5.25 1.19 -7.80
N GLN A 55 -4.09 1.77 -7.53
CA GLN A 55 -3.77 2.30 -6.20
C GLN A 55 -4.71 3.44 -5.83
N GLU A 56 -4.97 4.37 -6.76
CA GLU A 56 -5.87 5.50 -6.52
C GLU A 56 -7.33 5.03 -6.34
N GLU A 57 -7.78 4.07 -7.15
CA GLU A 57 -9.07 3.42 -6.96
C GLU A 57 -9.18 2.75 -5.59
N THR A 58 -8.17 1.97 -5.20
CA THR A 58 -8.10 1.32 -3.87
C THR A 58 -8.19 2.35 -2.74
N LYS A 59 -7.46 3.48 -2.85
CA LYS A 59 -7.55 4.58 -1.87
C LYS A 59 -8.96 5.18 -1.81
N LYS A 60 -9.63 5.37 -2.96
CA LYS A 60 -11.01 5.86 -3.01
C LYS A 60 -11.98 4.88 -2.37
N LEU A 61 -11.89 3.59 -2.67
CA LEU A 61 -12.72 2.54 -2.02
C LEU A 61 -12.49 2.53 -0.51
N ALA A 62 -11.24 2.64 -0.06
CA ALA A 62 -10.93 2.71 1.37
C ALA A 62 -11.59 3.93 2.04
N LYS A 63 -11.62 5.10 1.37
CA LYS A 63 -12.34 6.28 1.87
C LYS A 63 -13.86 6.04 1.93
N LEU A 64 -14.45 5.43 0.90
CA LEU A 64 -15.87 5.09 0.88
C LEU A 64 -16.26 4.12 2.01
N ASN A 65 -15.43 3.10 2.26
CA ASN A 65 -15.62 2.18 3.39
C ASN A 65 -15.58 2.92 4.73
N LYS A 66 -14.64 3.84 4.93
CA LYS A 66 -14.60 4.70 6.14
C LYS A 66 -15.89 5.50 6.28
N THR A 67 -16.41 6.09 5.20
CA THR A 67 -17.68 6.83 5.22
C THR A 67 -18.86 5.93 5.59
N LEU A 68 -18.93 4.72 5.04
CA LEU A 68 -19.97 3.75 5.36
C LEU A 68 -19.92 3.31 6.82
N ASP A 69 -18.73 3.07 7.35
CA ASP A 69 -18.54 2.70 8.76
C ASP A 69 -18.92 3.83 9.71
N LEU A 70 -18.62 5.09 9.35
CA LEU A 70 -19.11 6.25 10.09
C LEU A 70 -20.65 6.29 10.13
N GLN A 71 -21.33 6.08 8.99
CA GLN A 71 -22.80 6.02 8.95
C GLN A 71 -23.37 4.89 9.83
N ARG A 72 -22.73 3.72 9.84
CA ARG A 72 -23.10 2.60 10.71
C ARG A 72 -22.93 2.95 12.19
N LEU A 73 -21.84 3.64 12.54
CA LEU A 73 -21.61 4.11 13.92
C LEU A 73 -22.65 5.14 14.36
N GLU A 74 -23.02 6.10 13.50
CA GLU A 74 -24.12 7.04 13.79
C GLU A 74 -25.45 6.31 14.06
N LEU A 75 -25.76 5.29 13.26
CA LEU A 75 -26.93 4.47 13.47
C LEU A 75 -26.89 3.75 14.82
N ILE A 76 -25.75 3.13 15.18
CA ILE A 76 -25.57 2.46 16.47
C ILE A 76 -25.75 3.44 17.63
N ILE A 77 -25.13 4.62 17.54
CA ILE A 77 -25.26 5.68 18.56
C ILE A 77 -26.72 6.07 18.72
N ARG A 78 -27.42 6.36 17.61
CA ARG A 78 -28.82 6.79 17.63
C ARG A 78 -29.73 5.75 18.28
N GLU A 79 -29.57 4.48 17.93
CA GLU A 79 -30.42 3.41 18.48
C GLU A 79 -30.09 3.12 19.95
N ALA A 80 -28.81 3.06 20.32
CA ALA A 80 -28.38 2.84 21.70
C ALA A 80 -28.72 4.02 22.63
N MET A 81 -28.71 5.26 22.12
CA MET A 81 -29.11 6.44 22.88
C MET A 81 -30.56 6.34 23.40
N LYS A 82 -31.48 5.70 22.65
CA LYS A 82 -32.88 5.54 23.08
C LYS A 82 -33.02 4.77 24.40
N LEU A 83 -32.14 3.80 24.65
CA LEU A 83 -32.11 3.03 25.89
C LEU A 83 -31.26 3.72 26.96
N SER A 84 -30.13 4.30 26.57
CA SER A 84 -29.26 5.07 27.47
C SER A 84 -30.02 6.21 28.17
N LEU A 85 -30.86 6.96 27.43
CA LEU A 85 -31.70 8.02 27.99
C LEU A 85 -32.77 7.52 28.99
N LYS A 86 -33.05 6.21 29.00
CA LYS A 86 -33.95 5.57 29.97
C LYS A 86 -33.21 5.02 31.20
N GLY A 87 -31.90 5.26 31.30
CA GLY A 87 -31.06 4.82 32.42
C GLY A 87 -30.37 3.46 32.21
N ASP A 88 -30.41 2.89 31.00
CA ASP A 88 -29.67 1.67 30.70
C ASP A 88 -28.16 1.96 30.58
N LEU A 89 -27.42 1.61 31.62
CA LEU A 89 -25.96 1.82 31.70
C LEU A 89 -25.21 1.00 30.65
N GLN A 90 -25.69 -0.18 30.27
CA GLN A 90 -25.03 -0.97 29.22
C GLN A 90 -25.18 -0.28 27.86
N ALA A 91 -26.34 0.30 27.58
CA ALA A 91 -26.55 1.09 26.37
C ALA A 91 -25.67 2.35 26.37
N MET A 92 -25.52 3.00 27.52
CA MET A 92 -24.62 4.15 27.69
C MET A 92 -23.17 3.79 27.37
N ASP A 93 -22.68 2.64 27.86
CA ASP A 93 -21.36 2.12 27.51
C ASP A 93 -21.19 1.84 26.01
N ARG A 94 -22.23 1.33 25.34
CA ARG A 94 -22.18 1.10 23.88
C ARG A 94 -22.12 2.42 23.11
N VAL A 95 -22.83 3.45 23.55
CA VAL A 95 -22.76 4.80 22.97
C VAL A 95 -21.33 5.36 23.11
N MET A 96 -20.74 5.30 24.30
CA MET A 96 -19.37 5.77 24.52
C MET A 96 -18.37 5.05 23.62
N LYS A 97 -18.42 3.71 23.57
CA LYS A 97 -17.54 2.91 22.68
C LYS A 97 -17.71 3.28 21.21
N ALA A 98 -18.93 3.55 20.74
CA ALA A 98 -19.16 3.94 19.36
C ALA A 98 -18.62 5.35 19.06
N ILE A 99 -18.73 6.30 20.00
CA ILE A 99 -18.15 7.64 19.90
C ILE A 99 -16.62 7.57 19.84
N ASP A 100 -15.98 6.73 20.67
CA ASP A 100 -14.53 6.53 20.65
C ASP A 100 -14.06 6.00 19.30
N ARG A 101 -14.75 4.98 18.75
CA ARG A 101 -14.43 4.45 17.41
C ARG A 101 -14.60 5.50 16.33
N ARG A 102 -15.62 6.35 16.44
CA ARG A 102 -15.83 7.48 15.52
C ARG A 102 -14.70 8.50 15.62
N ALA A 103 -14.25 8.86 16.82
CA ALA A 103 -13.12 9.76 17.06
C ALA A 103 -11.82 9.22 16.46
N LYS A 104 -11.57 7.90 16.57
CA LYS A 104 -10.43 7.22 15.93
C LYS A 104 -10.46 7.28 14.41
N ILE A 105 -11.64 7.13 13.79
CA ILE A 105 -11.78 7.23 12.33
C ILE A 105 -11.54 8.67 11.84
N TYR A 106 -12.01 9.67 12.59
CA TYR A 106 -11.75 11.09 12.29
C TYR A 106 -10.31 11.54 12.61
N GLY A 107 -9.61 10.82 13.48
CA GLY A 107 -8.25 11.17 13.91
C GLY A 107 -8.21 12.27 14.96
N PHE A 108 -9.25 12.41 15.79
CA PHE A 108 -9.28 13.38 16.90
C PHE A 108 -8.46 12.92 18.10
N GLU A 109 -8.12 11.63 18.18
CA GLU A 109 -7.26 11.11 19.23
C GLU A 109 -5.78 11.37 18.92
N ALA A 110 -5.03 11.76 19.96
CA ALA A 110 -3.58 11.88 19.85
C ALA A 110 -2.96 10.50 19.53
N PRO A 111 -1.92 10.44 18.67
CA PRO A 111 -1.23 9.19 18.38
C PRO A 111 -0.66 8.60 19.67
N GLN A 112 -1.03 7.35 19.97
CA GLN A 112 -0.47 6.64 21.12
C GLN A 112 0.94 6.15 20.78
N LYS A 113 1.93 6.56 21.58
CA LYS A 113 3.27 5.96 21.53
C LYS A 113 3.17 4.54 22.10
N ILE A 114 3.41 3.55 21.25
CA ILE A 114 3.53 2.15 21.67
C ILE A 114 5.02 1.85 21.79
N SER A 115 5.53 1.74 23.02
CA SER A 115 6.85 1.16 23.28
C SER A 115 6.72 -0.36 23.38
N GLN A 116 7.62 -1.09 22.73
CA GLN A 116 7.69 -2.54 22.93
C GLN A 116 8.38 -2.79 24.26
N THR A 117 7.67 -3.43 25.19
CA THR A 117 8.22 -3.86 26.49
C THR A 117 8.32 -5.38 26.54
N THR A 118 9.18 -5.90 27.42
CA THR A 118 9.22 -7.33 27.76
C THR A 118 7.93 -7.75 28.50
N PRO A 119 7.64 -9.06 28.63
CA PRO A 119 6.53 -9.55 29.46
C PRO A 119 6.59 -9.07 30.92
N GLU A 120 7.79 -8.76 31.42
CA GLU A 120 8.07 -8.22 32.75
C GLU A 120 7.92 -6.68 32.82
N GLY A 121 7.62 -6.02 31.70
CA GLY A 121 7.38 -4.57 31.63
C GLY A 121 8.63 -3.71 31.49
N GLU A 122 9.79 -4.32 31.23
CA GLU A 122 11.04 -3.59 31.00
C GLU A 122 11.09 -3.04 29.57
N GLU A 123 11.64 -1.84 29.40
CA GLU A 123 11.85 -1.26 28.06
C GLU A 123 12.85 -2.09 27.27
N ILE A 124 12.46 -2.53 26.07
CA ILE A 124 13.39 -3.18 25.15
C ILE A 124 14.29 -2.08 24.58
N GLN A 125 15.53 -2.00 25.07
CA GLN A 125 16.56 -1.17 24.46
C GLN A 125 16.88 -1.72 23.06
N GLN A 126 16.27 -1.13 22.02
CA GLN A 126 16.65 -1.39 20.64
C GLN A 126 18.00 -0.70 20.36
N GLY A 127 19.08 -1.36 20.76
CA GLY A 127 20.44 -0.96 20.39
C GLY A 127 20.72 -1.33 18.94
N VAL A 128 21.22 -0.39 18.14
CA VAL A 128 21.86 -0.70 16.87
C VAL A 128 23.23 -1.28 17.19
N VAL A 129 23.44 -2.56 16.93
CA VAL A 129 24.79 -3.15 16.98
C VAL A 129 25.51 -2.74 15.70
N VAL A 130 26.35 -1.72 15.80
CA VAL A 130 27.32 -1.40 14.75
C VAL A 130 28.42 -2.45 14.82
N VAL A 131 28.33 -3.46 13.96
CA VAL A 131 29.43 -4.42 13.77
C VAL A 131 30.54 -3.67 13.03
N PRO A 132 31.71 -3.41 13.63
CA PRO A 132 32.80 -2.76 12.93
C PRO A 132 33.22 -3.63 11.74
N SER A 133 33.42 -3.00 10.58
CA SER A 133 33.93 -3.71 9.41
C SER A 133 35.29 -4.33 9.77
N PRO A 134 35.52 -5.63 9.49
CA PRO A 134 36.79 -6.30 9.79
C PRO A 134 37.96 -5.79 8.94
N MET A 135 37.70 -4.89 8.00
CA MET A 135 38.65 -4.32 7.07
C MET A 135 38.26 -2.87 6.78
N ASP A 136 39.25 -2.01 6.66
CA ASP A 136 39.05 -0.61 6.31
C ASP A 136 38.53 -0.46 4.87
N LEU A 137 37.79 0.61 4.58
CA LEU A 137 37.07 0.77 3.31
C LEU A 137 38.04 0.73 2.11
N GLU A 138 39.21 1.34 2.25
CA GLU A 138 40.25 1.38 1.22
C GLU A 138 40.83 -0.01 0.93
N ASP A 139 41.04 -0.82 1.97
CA ASP A 139 41.55 -2.17 1.84
C ASP A 139 40.51 -3.11 1.21
N TRP A 140 39.23 -2.90 1.54
CA TRP A 140 38.12 -3.64 0.93
C TRP A 140 37.99 -3.35 -0.56
N VAL A 141 38.07 -2.06 -0.96
CA VAL A 141 38.00 -1.65 -2.36
C VAL A 141 39.16 -2.25 -3.17
N LYS A 142 40.38 -2.28 -2.61
CA LYS A 142 41.54 -2.92 -3.26
C LYS A 142 41.36 -4.43 -3.42
N ALA A 143 40.91 -5.12 -2.37
CA ALA A 143 40.66 -6.56 -2.42
C ALA A 143 39.54 -6.93 -3.41
N PHE A 144 38.53 -6.07 -3.55
CA PHE A 144 37.43 -6.26 -4.49
C PHE A 144 37.88 -6.06 -5.95
N GLN A 145 38.68 -5.02 -6.22
CA GLN A 145 39.22 -4.75 -7.56
C GLN A 145 40.17 -5.85 -8.02
N GLN A 146 41.06 -6.35 -7.14
CA GLN A 146 41.95 -7.48 -7.45
C GLN A 146 41.22 -8.79 -7.77
N LYS A 147 39.98 -8.96 -7.28
CA LYS A 147 39.15 -10.14 -7.57
C LYS A 147 38.41 -10.06 -8.91
N GLN A 148 38.27 -8.87 -9.50
CA GLN A 148 37.65 -8.70 -10.83
C GLN A 148 38.67 -8.79 -11.98
N ASP A 149 39.95 -8.58 -11.69
CA ASP A 149 41.05 -8.68 -12.68
C ASP A 149 41.68 -10.09 -12.77
N LYS A 150 41.04 -11.11 -12.16
CA LYS A 150 41.39 -12.54 -12.30
C LYS A 150 40.22 -13.30 -12.91
#